data_AF-F7RR88-F1
#
_entry.id   AF-F7RR88-F1
#
_cell.length_a   1.000
_cell.length_b   1.000
_cell.length_c   1.000
_cell.angle_alpha   90.00
_cell.angle_beta   90.00
_cell.angle_gamma   90.00
#
_symmetry.space_group_name_H-M   'P 1'
#
loop_
_entity.id
_entity.type
_entity.pdbx_description
1 polymer ?
#
loop_
_entity_poly.entity_id
_entity_poly.type
_entity_poly.pdbx_seq_one_letter_code
_entity_poly.pdbx_strand_id
1 'polypeptide(L)'
;MVSASGGSAVLSVDGQFDAANKPDVAIVVFGEEPYAEGNGDIDNLEYQRGNKRDLALLHKLKAAGVPVVSVFISGRPLWVNPELNASDAFVAAWLPGSEGSGIAEVLFTQANGDVQYDFNGKLSFSWPSTPQQTQVNVHDSDYSPLLPYGYGLSYADKADSTAPALLSNRLSEDNFSEQVQLSQKPLFERAVKAPWKMLIGSVQGDKVSMEPIASSTQSNDVVTIKTLDKQVQEDARHVSFNGKALGFVSLQGNFPEDLRAYLASKSVLSMQVKVGSSITAPVNVGMTCEGDCRAHVDISPRLSALNLDTWSELNIDLTCYQGQGIDFGKIISPFTLSSSGVVDISFSDIILKPKTMNMASVECP
;
A
#
# COMPACT_ATOMS: atom_id res chain seq x y z
N MET A 1 -6.67 -29.06 -21.42
CA MET A 1 -5.97 -30.06 -20.59
C MET A 1 -6.94 -30.75 -19.65
N VAL A 2 -7.47 -30.07 -18.63
CA VAL A 2 -8.39 -30.66 -17.63
C VAL A 2 -9.60 -31.38 -18.25
N SER A 3 -10.38 -30.70 -19.12
CA SER A 3 -11.53 -31.34 -19.79
C SER A 3 -11.13 -32.43 -20.79
N ALA A 4 -9.95 -32.33 -21.40
CA ALA A 4 -9.45 -33.35 -22.31
C ALA A 4 -9.07 -34.65 -21.56
N SER A 5 -8.74 -34.55 -20.28
CA SER A 5 -8.49 -35.68 -19.36
C SER A 5 -9.75 -36.09 -18.58
N GLY A 6 -10.94 -35.58 -18.93
CA GLY A 6 -12.21 -35.93 -18.29
C GLY A 6 -12.54 -35.20 -16.99
N GLY A 7 -11.74 -34.20 -16.59
CA GLY A 7 -12.00 -33.35 -15.43
C GLY A 7 -12.83 -32.10 -15.75
N SER A 8 -13.10 -31.29 -14.72
CA SER A 8 -13.70 -29.95 -14.85
C SER A 8 -12.84 -28.91 -14.15
N ALA A 9 -12.92 -27.66 -14.62
CA ALA A 9 -12.29 -26.51 -14.00
C ALA A 9 -13.22 -25.31 -14.08
N VAL A 10 -13.23 -24.50 -13.03
CA VAL A 10 -14.04 -23.27 -12.95
C VAL A 10 -13.11 -22.12 -12.55
N LEU A 11 -13.26 -20.99 -13.24
CA LEU A 11 -12.60 -19.75 -12.85
C LEU A 11 -13.54 -18.95 -11.93
N SER A 12 -13.10 -18.72 -10.69
CA SER A 12 -13.73 -17.77 -9.76
C SER A 12 -12.62 -17.03 -9.02
N VAL A 13 -12.52 -15.72 -9.29
CA VAL A 13 -11.48 -14.86 -8.72
C VAL A 13 -11.62 -14.74 -7.20
N ASP A 14 -12.85 -14.78 -6.69
CA ASP A 14 -13.20 -14.68 -5.28
C ASP A 14 -13.38 -16.05 -4.58
N GLY A 15 -13.03 -17.13 -5.27
CA GLY A 15 -13.07 -18.51 -4.75
C GLY A 15 -14.45 -18.95 -4.28
N GLN A 16 -15.51 -18.55 -4.99
CA GLN A 16 -16.87 -19.01 -4.73
C GLN A 16 -17.12 -20.35 -5.41
N PHE A 17 -17.79 -21.23 -4.68
CA PHE A 17 -18.29 -22.49 -5.19
C PHE A 17 -19.54 -22.89 -4.41
N ASP A 18 -20.46 -23.58 -5.07
CA ASP A 18 -21.62 -24.15 -4.40
C ASP A 18 -21.22 -25.39 -3.60
N ALA A 19 -21.90 -25.66 -2.49
CA ALA A 19 -21.63 -26.87 -1.69
C ALA A 19 -21.79 -28.17 -2.49
N ALA A 20 -22.67 -28.19 -3.49
CA ALA A 20 -22.85 -29.32 -4.40
C ALA A 20 -21.68 -29.51 -5.40
N ASN A 21 -20.88 -28.46 -5.62
CA ASN A 21 -19.78 -28.40 -6.56
C ASN A 21 -18.47 -28.03 -5.85
N LYS A 22 -18.26 -28.54 -4.63
CA LYS A 22 -17.00 -28.33 -3.89
C LYS A 22 -15.84 -28.92 -4.69
N PRO A 23 -14.79 -28.15 -5.00
CA PRO A 23 -13.66 -28.64 -5.79
C PRO A 23 -12.78 -29.60 -4.98
N ASP A 24 -12.16 -30.55 -5.67
CA ASP A 24 -11.16 -31.46 -5.10
C ASP A 24 -9.87 -30.75 -4.70
N VAL A 25 -9.54 -29.66 -5.41
CA VAL A 25 -8.37 -28.81 -5.18
C VAL A 25 -8.65 -27.40 -5.72
N ALA A 26 -8.14 -26.38 -5.04
CA ALA A 26 -8.11 -25.01 -5.54
C ALA A 26 -6.68 -24.63 -5.94
N ILE A 27 -6.49 -24.27 -7.20
CA ILE A 27 -5.25 -23.63 -7.68
C ILE A 27 -5.47 -22.12 -7.59
N VAL A 28 -4.80 -21.47 -6.63
CA VAL A 28 -4.94 -20.04 -6.37
C VAL A 28 -3.74 -19.31 -6.95
N VAL A 29 -3.98 -18.55 -8.01
CA VAL A 29 -2.96 -17.72 -8.67
C VAL A 29 -3.05 -16.31 -8.11
N PHE A 30 -1.98 -15.84 -7.48
CA PHE A 30 -1.91 -14.52 -6.86
C PHE A 30 -0.48 -13.97 -6.92
N GLY A 31 -0.29 -12.69 -6.64
CA GLY A 31 1.01 -12.08 -6.87
C GLY A 31 1.08 -10.56 -6.70
N GLU A 32 2.25 -10.01 -6.99
CA GLU A 32 2.44 -8.57 -7.12
C GLU A 32 1.68 -8.03 -8.34
N GLU A 33 1.21 -6.80 -8.25
CA GLU A 33 0.75 -6.04 -9.43
C GLU A 33 1.96 -5.67 -10.31
N PRO A 34 1.79 -5.44 -11.62
CA PRO A 34 2.90 -5.07 -12.49
C PRO A 34 3.50 -3.71 -12.09
N TYR A 35 4.83 -3.63 -12.07
CA TYR A 35 5.60 -2.41 -11.80
C TYR A 35 6.87 -2.36 -12.66
N ALA A 36 7.47 -1.17 -12.75
CA ALA A 36 8.76 -0.96 -13.42
C ALA A 36 9.58 0.11 -12.67
N GLU A 37 10.90 -0.07 -12.68
CA GLU A 37 11.86 0.87 -12.07
C GLU A 37 11.53 1.16 -10.59
N GLY A 38 11.70 2.41 -10.15
CA GLY A 38 11.50 2.83 -8.76
C GLY A 38 10.04 2.70 -8.27
N ASN A 39 9.06 2.52 -9.16
CA ASN A 39 7.67 2.26 -8.72
C ASN A 39 7.54 0.90 -8.01
N GLY A 40 8.51 0.01 -8.21
CA GLY A 40 8.61 -1.24 -7.48
C GLY A 40 9.39 -1.13 -6.17
N ASP A 41 9.89 0.04 -5.78
CA ASP A 41 10.65 0.14 -4.52
C ASP A 41 9.69 -0.01 -3.33
N ILE A 42 10.03 -0.93 -2.45
CA ILE A 42 9.25 -1.24 -1.24
C ILE A 42 10.16 -1.15 -0.01
N ASP A 43 9.60 -0.70 1.10
CA ASP A 43 10.32 -0.54 2.37
C ASP A 43 10.27 -1.79 3.25
N ASN A 44 9.54 -2.81 2.81
CA ASN A 44 9.23 -4.01 3.58
C ASN A 44 8.87 -5.16 2.64
N LEU A 45 9.29 -6.38 2.98
CA LEU A 45 9.08 -7.57 2.15
C LEU A 45 7.76 -8.28 2.42
N GLU A 46 6.94 -7.84 3.37
CA GLU A 46 5.63 -8.46 3.64
C GLU A 46 4.71 -8.35 2.42
N TYR A 47 4.34 -9.50 1.86
CA TYR A 47 3.38 -9.53 0.77
C TYR A 47 2.02 -8.98 1.22
N GLN A 48 1.44 -8.10 0.40
CA GLN A 48 0.14 -7.48 0.67
C GLN A 48 0.01 -6.86 2.08
N ARG A 49 1.11 -6.29 2.59
CA ARG A 49 1.14 -5.53 3.85
C ARG A 49 -0.07 -4.59 3.95
N GLY A 50 -0.77 -4.63 5.07
CA GLY A 50 -1.95 -3.78 5.32
C GLY A 50 -3.24 -4.17 4.57
N ASN A 51 -3.17 -4.91 3.46
CA ASN A 51 -4.34 -5.37 2.69
C ASN A 51 -4.18 -6.83 2.27
N LYS A 52 -4.36 -7.74 3.23
CA LYS A 52 -4.15 -9.19 3.15
C LYS A 52 -5.24 -9.94 2.37
N ARG A 53 -5.65 -9.41 1.21
CA ARG A 53 -6.78 -9.93 0.42
C ARG A 53 -6.57 -11.37 -0.04
N ASP A 54 -5.37 -11.72 -0.50
CA ASP A 54 -5.12 -13.06 -1.04
C ASP A 54 -4.94 -14.08 0.08
N LEU A 55 -4.30 -13.69 1.19
CA LEU A 55 -4.27 -14.50 2.40
C LEU A 55 -5.68 -14.82 2.92
N ALA A 56 -6.60 -13.85 2.89
CA ALA A 56 -7.99 -14.06 3.27
C ALA A 56 -8.70 -15.08 2.34
N LEU A 57 -8.41 -15.04 1.04
CA LEU A 57 -8.89 -16.03 0.08
C LEU A 57 -8.34 -17.44 0.37
N LEU A 58 -7.03 -17.56 0.64
CA LEU A 58 -6.41 -18.83 1.01
C LEU A 58 -7.04 -19.42 2.29
N HIS A 59 -7.21 -18.59 3.32
CA HIS A 59 -7.88 -19.01 4.56
C HIS A 59 -9.34 -19.43 4.33
N LYS A 60 -10.10 -18.72 3.49
CA LYS A 60 -11.48 -19.08 3.14
C LYS A 60 -11.54 -20.50 2.56
N LEU A 61 -10.67 -20.82 1.61
CA LEU A 61 -10.62 -22.13 0.96
C LEU A 61 -10.18 -23.23 1.93
N LYS A 62 -9.12 -22.96 2.71
CA LYS A 62 -8.62 -23.89 3.73
C LYS A 62 -9.66 -24.18 4.81
N ALA A 63 -10.39 -23.16 5.27
CA ALA A 63 -11.48 -23.31 6.25
C ALA A 63 -12.64 -24.14 5.71
N ALA A 64 -12.89 -24.10 4.40
CA ALA A 64 -13.85 -24.97 3.74
C ALA A 64 -13.34 -26.40 3.52
N GLY A 65 -12.10 -26.70 3.92
CA GLY A 65 -11.46 -28.00 3.75
C GLY A 65 -11.19 -28.34 2.29
N VAL A 66 -10.88 -27.34 1.46
CA VAL A 66 -10.40 -27.52 0.08
C VAL A 66 -8.87 -27.46 0.11
N PRO A 67 -8.15 -28.47 -0.43
CA PRO A 67 -6.71 -28.40 -0.61
C PRO A 67 -6.30 -27.21 -1.49
N VAL A 68 -5.26 -26.48 -1.10
CA VAL A 68 -4.84 -25.24 -1.77
C VAL A 68 -3.44 -25.38 -2.37
N VAL A 69 -3.36 -25.23 -3.69
CA VAL A 69 -2.10 -25.10 -4.44
C VAL A 69 -1.92 -23.65 -4.86
N SER A 70 -0.95 -22.98 -4.26
CA SER A 70 -0.65 -21.58 -4.52
C SER A 70 0.36 -21.43 -5.66
N VAL A 71 0.03 -20.58 -6.63
CA VAL A 71 0.92 -20.16 -7.72
C VAL A 71 1.20 -18.67 -7.53
N PHE A 72 2.39 -18.34 -7.04
CA PHE A 72 2.78 -17.00 -6.65
C PHE A 72 3.58 -16.30 -7.74
N ILE A 73 3.03 -15.23 -8.30
CA ILE A 73 3.62 -14.40 -9.36
C ILE A 73 4.28 -13.18 -8.71
N SER A 74 5.59 -13.04 -8.86
CA SER A 74 6.34 -11.95 -8.23
C SER A 74 7.62 -11.65 -9.00
N GLY A 75 8.09 -10.41 -8.92
CA GLY A 75 9.38 -10.02 -9.48
C GLY A 75 10.55 -10.29 -8.53
N ARG A 76 10.28 -10.67 -7.28
CA ARG A 76 11.28 -10.89 -6.22
C ARG A 76 10.75 -11.81 -5.11
N PRO A 77 11.63 -12.44 -4.29
CA PRO A 77 11.19 -13.06 -3.05
C PRO A 77 10.54 -12.04 -2.12
N LEU A 78 9.37 -12.40 -1.57
CA LEU A 78 8.67 -11.63 -0.55
C LEU A 78 8.47 -12.51 0.68
N TRP A 79 8.33 -11.89 1.85
CA TRP A 79 7.92 -12.59 3.06
C TRP A 79 6.43 -12.96 2.93
N VAL A 80 6.19 -14.26 2.83
CA VAL A 80 4.89 -14.89 2.57
C VAL A 80 4.61 -16.04 3.55
N ASN A 81 5.17 -15.98 4.77
CA ASN A 81 4.97 -17.05 5.76
C ASN A 81 3.49 -17.35 6.05
N PRO A 82 2.60 -16.33 6.22
CA PRO A 82 1.17 -16.59 6.41
C PRO A 82 0.54 -17.31 5.21
N GLU A 83 0.89 -16.89 3.99
CA GLU A 83 0.37 -17.50 2.77
C GLU A 83 0.90 -18.93 2.63
N LEU A 84 2.19 -19.19 2.89
CA LEU A 84 2.77 -20.53 2.96
C LEU A 84 2.05 -21.44 3.97
N ASN A 85 1.73 -20.91 5.16
CA ASN A 85 0.96 -21.65 6.17
C ASN A 85 -0.48 -21.94 5.71
N ALA A 86 -1.06 -21.09 4.86
CA ALA A 86 -2.41 -21.23 4.31
C ALA A 86 -2.48 -22.14 3.06
N SER A 87 -1.33 -22.58 2.53
CA SER A 87 -1.23 -23.44 1.35
C SER A 87 -0.82 -24.87 1.69
N ASP A 88 -1.26 -25.84 0.90
CA ASP A 88 -0.78 -27.22 0.94
C ASP A 88 0.43 -27.43 0.00
N ALA A 89 0.50 -26.65 -1.08
CA ALA A 89 1.66 -26.52 -1.95
C ALA A 89 1.83 -25.06 -2.41
N PHE A 90 3.07 -24.64 -2.63
CA PHE A 90 3.38 -23.26 -3.03
C PHE A 90 4.45 -23.24 -4.12
N VAL A 91 4.15 -22.56 -5.23
CA VAL A 91 5.02 -22.45 -6.40
C VAL A 91 5.37 -20.98 -6.63
N ALA A 92 6.66 -20.65 -6.58
CA ALA A 92 7.15 -19.37 -7.07
C ALA A 92 7.24 -19.40 -8.60
N ALA A 93 6.29 -18.74 -9.27
CA ALA A 93 6.18 -18.71 -10.73
C ALA A 93 6.91 -17.51 -11.38
N TRP A 94 7.43 -16.59 -10.55
CA TRP A 94 8.10 -15.36 -10.98
C TRP A 94 7.22 -14.51 -11.91
N LEU A 95 7.79 -13.91 -12.97
CA LEU A 95 7.08 -13.24 -14.05
C LEU A 95 7.17 -14.11 -15.32
N PRO A 96 6.26 -15.08 -15.53
CA PRO A 96 6.42 -16.16 -16.52
C PRO A 96 6.25 -15.73 -17.99
N GLY A 97 5.85 -14.48 -18.26
CA GLY A 97 5.63 -13.98 -19.62
C GLY A 97 4.33 -14.49 -20.26
N SER A 98 4.32 -14.59 -21.59
CA SER A 98 3.11 -14.93 -22.37
C SER A 98 2.69 -16.40 -22.26
N GLU A 99 3.62 -17.32 -22.01
CA GLU A 99 3.42 -18.77 -22.11
C GLU A 99 2.93 -19.40 -20.80
N GLY A 100 1.82 -18.89 -20.26
CA GLY A 100 1.25 -19.35 -18.98
C GLY A 100 0.87 -20.84 -18.96
N SER A 101 0.72 -21.49 -20.13
CA SER A 101 0.47 -22.93 -20.23
C SER A 101 1.59 -23.79 -19.62
N GLY A 102 2.82 -23.29 -19.58
CA GLY A 102 3.95 -23.99 -18.96
C GLY A 102 3.74 -24.27 -17.47
N ILE A 103 2.95 -23.45 -16.76
CA ILE A 103 2.56 -23.73 -15.38
C ILE A 103 1.71 -24.99 -15.30
N ALA A 104 0.71 -25.11 -16.18
CA ALA A 104 -0.19 -26.27 -16.18
C ALA A 104 0.54 -27.57 -16.56
N GLU A 105 1.52 -27.50 -17.44
CA GLU A 105 2.34 -28.64 -17.86
C GLU A 105 3.15 -29.27 -16.71
N VAL A 106 3.51 -28.49 -15.68
CA VAL A 106 4.21 -28.98 -14.49
C VAL A 106 3.23 -29.40 -13.39
N LEU A 107 2.12 -28.66 -13.22
CA LEU A 107 1.16 -28.90 -12.12
C LEU A 107 0.22 -30.09 -12.37
N PHE A 108 -0.09 -30.40 -13.63
CA PHE A 108 -1.00 -31.48 -13.97
C PHE A 108 -0.27 -32.72 -14.47
N THR A 109 -0.83 -33.88 -14.14
CA THR A 109 -0.43 -35.14 -14.75
C THR A 109 -0.98 -35.26 -16.16
N GLN A 110 -0.39 -36.17 -16.92
CA GLN A 110 -0.99 -36.69 -18.15
C GLN A 110 -2.29 -37.44 -17.85
N ALA A 111 -3.07 -37.75 -18.89
CA ALA A 111 -4.34 -38.47 -18.76
C ALA A 111 -4.19 -39.89 -18.15
N ASN A 112 -3.01 -40.49 -18.26
CA ASN A 112 -2.69 -41.79 -17.66
C ASN A 112 -2.24 -41.69 -16.18
N GLY A 113 -2.16 -40.49 -15.62
CA GLY A 113 -1.73 -40.23 -14.25
C GLY A 113 -0.22 -40.00 -14.09
N ASP A 114 0.58 -40.11 -15.15
CA ASP A 114 2.02 -39.89 -15.08
C ASP A 114 2.36 -38.40 -15.01
N VAL A 115 3.45 -38.07 -14.30
CA VAL A 115 4.04 -36.72 -14.33
C VAL A 115 4.46 -36.39 -15.76
N GLN A 116 4.01 -35.25 -16.28
CA GLN A 116 4.41 -34.78 -17.61
C GLN A 116 5.78 -34.10 -17.57
N TYR A 117 5.94 -33.13 -16.67
CA TYR A 117 7.20 -32.44 -16.40
C TYR A 117 7.39 -32.28 -14.90
N ASP A 118 8.64 -32.43 -14.45
CA ASP A 118 9.03 -32.20 -13.05
C ASP A 118 9.61 -30.79 -12.85
N PHE A 119 9.57 -30.31 -11.61
CA PHE A 119 10.23 -29.08 -11.20
C PHE A 119 11.75 -29.22 -11.26
N ASN A 120 12.37 -28.35 -12.05
CA ASN A 120 13.84 -28.26 -12.16
C ASN A 120 14.40 -26.92 -11.67
N GLY A 121 13.53 -25.92 -11.46
CA GLY A 121 13.93 -24.60 -11.01
C GLY A 121 14.50 -24.64 -9.58
N LYS A 122 15.62 -23.96 -9.38
CA LYS A 122 16.21 -23.72 -8.06
C LYS A 122 16.29 -22.21 -7.82
N LEU A 123 16.12 -21.80 -6.56
CA LEU A 123 16.14 -20.40 -6.16
C LEU A 123 17.47 -19.74 -6.54
N SER A 124 17.42 -18.75 -7.42
CA SER A 124 18.56 -17.86 -7.70
C SER A 124 18.65 -16.68 -6.73
N PHE A 125 17.66 -16.52 -5.84
CA PHE A 125 17.61 -15.55 -4.75
C PHE A 125 17.19 -16.25 -3.46
N SER A 126 17.82 -15.93 -2.35
CA SER A 126 17.40 -16.44 -1.04
C SER A 126 16.00 -15.93 -0.69
N TRP A 127 15.18 -16.76 -0.06
CA TRP A 127 13.85 -16.38 0.39
C TRP A 127 13.89 -15.84 1.84
N PRO A 128 13.33 -14.66 2.12
CA PRO A 128 13.44 -14.03 3.43
C PRO A 128 12.65 -14.80 4.51
N SER A 129 13.18 -14.83 5.73
CA SER A 129 12.51 -15.40 6.92
C SER A 129 11.67 -14.38 7.70
N THR A 130 11.96 -13.09 7.54
CA THR A 130 11.23 -11.98 8.15
C THR A 130 10.97 -10.88 7.12
N PRO A 131 9.95 -10.03 7.32
CA PRO A 131 9.65 -8.97 6.37
C PRO A 131 10.68 -7.83 6.32
N GLN A 132 11.60 -7.76 7.29
CA GLN A 132 12.69 -6.78 7.34
C GLN A 132 14.02 -7.34 6.83
N GLN A 133 14.09 -8.62 6.45
CA GLN A 133 15.32 -9.25 5.96
C GLN A 133 15.62 -8.85 4.51
N THR A 134 15.87 -7.56 4.27
CA THR A 134 16.15 -6.97 2.95
C THR A 134 17.55 -7.29 2.42
N GLN A 135 18.43 -7.81 3.27
CA GLN A 135 19.77 -8.26 2.91
C GLN A 135 19.96 -9.70 3.42
N VAL A 136 19.84 -10.67 2.51
CA VAL A 136 20.09 -12.09 2.79
C VAL A 136 20.64 -12.77 1.55
N ASN A 137 21.95 -12.74 1.41
CA ASN A 137 22.66 -13.20 0.23
C ASN A 137 23.50 -14.42 0.55
N VAL A 138 23.62 -15.31 -0.43
CA VAL A 138 24.56 -16.43 -0.35
C VAL A 138 25.96 -15.88 -0.07
N HIS A 139 26.67 -16.51 0.87
CA HIS A 139 27.98 -16.09 1.40
C HIS A 139 27.98 -14.97 2.45
N ASP A 140 26.82 -14.45 2.87
CA ASP A 140 26.77 -13.59 4.05
C ASP A 140 27.26 -14.34 5.30
N SER A 141 27.93 -13.64 6.21
CA SER A 141 28.45 -14.24 7.45
C SER A 141 27.34 -14.73 8.38
N ASP A 142 26.16 -14.10 8.32
CA ASP A 142 24.95 -14.47 9.05
C ASP A 142 23.83 -14.86 8.06
N TYR A 143 24.13 -15.88 7.23
CA TYR A 143 23.21 -16.34 6.20
C TYR A 143 22.08 -17.22 6.78
N SER A 144 20.96 -16.57 7.12
CA SER A 144 19.80 -17.19 7.77
C SER A 144 18.47 -16.96 7.01
N PRO A 145 18.33 -17.39 5.74
CA PRO A 145 17.08 -17.29 4.98
C PRO A 145 16.02 -18.31 5.43
N LEU A 146 14.76 -18.11 5.03
CA LEU A 146 13.72 -19.15 5.13
C LEU A 146 14.03 -20.31 4.17
N LEU A 147 14.30 -19.97 2.91
CA LEU A 147 14.72 -20.92 1.88
C LEU A 147 16.04 -20.43 1.29
N PRO A 148 17.12 -21.23 1.36
CA PRO A 148 18.42 -20.80 0.86
C PRO A 148 18.47 -20.75 -0.66
N TYR A 149 19.45 -20.01 -1.17
CA TYR A 149 19.88 -20.06 -2.56
C TYR A 149 20.10 -21.51 -2.98
N GLY A 150 19.64 -21.87 -4.17
CA GLY A 150 19.69 -23.23 -4.70
C GLY A 150 18.58 -24.16 -4.19
N TYR A 151 17.72 -23.73 -3.27
CA TYR A 151 16.56 -24.51 -2.83
C TYR A 151 15.54 -24.69 -3.97
N GLY A 152 14.87 -25.82 -4.00
CA GLY A 152 13.72 -26.08 -4.86
C GLY A 152 13.35 -27.55 -4.75
N LEU A 153 12.06 -27.83 -4.59
CA LEU A 153 11.56 -29.20 -4.50
C LEU A 153 11.30 -29.78 -5.90
N SER A 154 11.30 -31.11 -6.00
CA SER A 154 10.88 -31.89 -7.17
C SER A 154 9.89 -32.99 -6.77
N TYR A 155 9.14 -33.54 -7.73
CA TYR A 155 8.28 -34.69 -7.47
C TYR A 155 9.09 -35.95 -7.10
N ALA A 156 10.33 -36.05 -7.57
CA ALA A 156 11.25 -37.14 -7.22
C ALA A 156 11.75 -37.10 -5.76
N ASP A 157 11.66 -35.94 -5.08
CA ASP A 157 12.18 -35.75 -3.72
C ASP A 157 11.56 -36.70 -2.67
N LYS A 158 10.36 -37.22 -2.91
CA LYS A 158 9.73 -38.22 -2.02
C LYS A 158 10.48 -39.55 -1.97
N ALA A 159 11.40 -39.83 -2.91
CA ALA A 159 12.15 -41.07 -2.99
C ALA A 159 13.57 -41.00 -2.38
N ASP A 160 14.06 -39.81 -2.01
CA ASP A 160 15.46 -39.60 -1.63
C ASP A 160 15.61 -39.02 -0.21
N SER A 161 16.38 -39.70 0.63
CA SER A 161 16.74 -39.23 1.99
C SER A 161 17.61 -37.96 2.03
N THR A 162 18.12 -37.51 0.87
CA THR A 162 18.90 -36.27 0.71
C THR A 162 18.07 -35.09 0.21
N ALA A 163 16.77 -35.27 -0.02
CA ALA A 163 15.88 -34.22 -0.47
C ALA A 163 15.81 -33.04 0.53
N PRO A 164 15.59 -31.80 0.04
CA PRO A 164 15.33 -30.66 0.92
C PRO A 164 14.13 -30.95 1.83
N ALA A 165 14.26 -30.64 3.12
CA ALA A 165 13.17 -30.85 4.06
C ALA A 165 11.92 -30.04 3.64
N LEU A 166 10.74 -30.67 3.71
CA LEU A 166 9.48 -29.96 3.53
C LEU A 166 9.35 -28.85 4.59
N LEU A 167 8.87 -27.69 4.15
CA LEU A 167 8.56 -26.60 5.06
C LEU A 167 7.46 -27.01 6.04
N SER A 168 7.60 -26.60 7.31
CA SER A 168 6.51 -26.74 8.28
C SER A 168 5.36 -25.81 7.93
N ASN A 169 4.11 -26.23 8.14
CA ASN A 169 2.93 -25.37 8.04
C ASN A 169 2.68 -24.52 9.31
N ARG A 170 3.75 -24.19 10.03
CA ARG A 170 3.75 -23.42 11.29
C ARG A 170 4.90 -22.42 11.31
N LEU A 171 5.13 -21.76 10.19
CA LEU A 171 6.10 -20.67 10.10
C LEU A 171 5.64 -19.50 10.97
N SER A 172 6.59 -18.74 11.52
CA SER A 172 6.26 -17.52 12.26
C SER A 172 5.56 -16.52 11.35
N GLU A 173 4.43 -15.99 11.80
CA GLU A 173 3.66 -14.93 11.15
C GLU A 173 3.89 -13.56 11.81
N ASP A 174 4.86 -13.46 12.74
CA ASP A 174 5.25 -12.17 13.31
C ASP A 174 5.88 -11.29 12.24
N ASN A 175 5.25 -10.15 11.96
CA ASN A 175 5.72 -9.19 10.97
C ASN A 175 6.67 -8.13 11.55
N PHE A 176 7.03 -8.25 12.85
CA PHE A 176 7.94 -7.36 13.57
C PHE A 176 7.60 -5.86 13.44
N SER A 177 6.31 -5.55 13.22
CA SER A 177 5.85 -4.17 13.01
C SER A 177 6.18 -3.23 14.19
N GLU A 178 6.23 -3.75 15.41
CA GLU A 178 6.60 -2.99 16.61
C GLU A 178 8.08 -2.53 16.63
N GLN A 179 8.95 -3.28 15.94
CA GLN A 179 10.40 -3.04 15.91
C GLN A 179 10.81 -2.02 14.85
N VAL A 180 9.92 -1.67 13.91
CA VAL A 180 10.22 -0.69 12.86
C VAL A 180 10.32 0.72 13.48
N GLN A 181 11.54 1.28 13.46
CA GLN A 181 11.79 2.66 13.88
C GLN A 181 11.58 3.60 12.69
N LEU A 182 10.33 4.06 12.51
CA LEU A 182 10.01 5.07 11.51
C LEU A 182 10.47 6.46 11.97
N SER A 183 11.16 7.18 11.09
CA SER A 183 11.40 8.61 11.25
C SER A 183 10.15 9.41 10.87
N GLN A 184 10.09 10.68 11.27
CA GLN A 184 9.08 11.60 10.73
C GLN A 184 9.29 11.77 9.22
N LYS A 185 8.20 11.90 8.43
CA LYS A 185 8.24 12.22 6.99
C LYS A 185 7.72 13.64 6.76
N PRO A 186 8.58 14.65 6.65
CA PRO A 186 8.15 15.96 6.21
C PRO A 186 7.63 15.87 4.76
N LEU A 187 6.41 16.33 4.54
CA LEU A 187 5.81 16.51 3.21
C LEU A 187 5.99 17.94 2.74
N PHE A 188 5.84 18.89 3.66
CA PHE A 188 6.16 20.30 3.49
C PHE A 188 6.76 20.83 4.79
N GLU A 189 8.04 21.21 4.74
CA GLU A 189 8.73 21.86 5.86
C GLU A 189 9.73 22.84 5.24
N ARG A 190 9.39 24.14 5.32
CA ARG A 190 9.97 25.27 4.58
C ARG A 190 9.76 25.20 3.07
N ALA A 191 9.94 24.02 2.48
CA ALA A 191 9.68 23.69 1.09
C ALA A 191 8.99 22.32 1.00
N VAL A 192 8.35 22.08 -0.14
CA VAL A 192 7.79 20.77 -0.47
C VAL A 192 8.93 19.76 -0.59
N LYS A 193 8.76 18.58 0.01
CA LYS A 193 9.75 17.50 -0.12
C LYS A 193 9.40 16.60 -1.30
N ALA A 194 10.44 16.16 -2.01
CA ALA A 194 10.30 15.17 -3.07
C ALA A 194 9.63 13.88 -2.54
N PRO A 195 8.85 13.16 -3.38
CA PRO A 195 8.61 13.41 -4.81
C PRO A 195 7.47 14.42 -5.09
N TRP A 196 6.90 15.01 -4.03
CA TRP A 196 5.71 15.84 -4.16
C TRP A 196 5.99 17.21 -4.76
N LYS A 197 4.98 17.75 -5.43
CA LYS A 197 4.91 19.14 -5.91
C LYS A 197 3.66 19.77 -5.33
N MET A 198 3.71 21.06 -5.02
CA MET A 198 2.50 21.77 -4.59
C MET A 198 1.73 22.27 -5.82
N LEU A 199 0.43 22.01 -5.83
CA LEU A 199 -0.48 22.50 -6.86
C LEU A 199 -1.60 23.32 -6.22
N ILE A 200 -2.12 24.23 -7.02
CA ILE A 200 -3.35 24.98 -6.75
C ILE A 200 -4.39 24.56 -7.80
N GLY A 201 -5.64 24.41 -7.38
CA GLY A 201 -6.69 23.95 -8.27
C GLY A 201 -8.09 24.37 -7.86
N SER A 202 -9.04 24.11 -8.77
CA SER A 202 -10.46 24.35 -8.52
C SER A 202 -11.33 23.39 -9.32
N VAL A 203 -12.55 23.15 -8.85
CA VAL A 203 -13.57 22.37 -9.54
C VAL A 203 -14.76 23.27 -9.84
N GLN A 204 -15.07 23.46 -11.13
CA GLN A 204 -16.21 24.25 -11.60
C GLN A 204 -17.08 23.40 -12.53
N GLY A 205 -18.22 22.91 -12.00
CA GLY A 205 -19.00 21.87 -12.67
C GLY A 205 -18.14 20.61 -12.85
N ASP A 206 -18.07 20.07 -14.06
CA ASP A 206 -17.28 18.88 -14.38
C ASP A 206 -15.80 19.19 -14.71
N LYS A 207 -15.41 20.48 -14.71
CA LYS A 207 -14.04 20.89 -15.05
C LYS A 207 -13.19 20.99 -13.80
N VAL A 208 -12.09 20.26 -13.78
CA VAL A 208 -11.03 20.37 -12.78
C VAL A 208 -9.86 21.13 -13.39
N SER A 209 -9.44 22.23 -12.77
CA SER A 209 -8.20 22.93 -13.10
C SER A 209 -7.16 22.67 -12.02
N MET A 210 -5.92 22.38 -12.42
CA MET A 210 -4.80 22.12 -11.52
C MET A 210 -3.52 22.64 -12.15
N GLU A 211 -2.76 23.42 -11.40
CA GLU A 211 -1.53 24.04 -11.87
C GLU A 211 -0.43 23.94 -10.79
N PRO A 212 0.82 23.64 -11.17
CA PRO A 212 1.93 23.70 -10.24
C PRO A 212 2.14 25.14 -9.76
N ILE A 213 2.51 25.28 -8.48
CA ILE A 213 2.84 26.59 -7.92
C ILE A 213 4.27 26.95 -8.29
N ALA A 214 4.44 28.08 -8.99
CA ALA A 214 5.74 28.54 -9.50
C ALA A 214 6.19 29.91 -8.94
N SER A 215 5.33 30.59 -8.17
CA SER A 215 5.55 31.97 -7.72
C SER A 215 5.21 32.15 -6.23
N SER A 216 5.81 33.17 -5.59
CA SER A 216 5.52 33.56 -4.19
C SER A 216 4.07 34.03 -3.97
N THR A 217 3.36 34.38 -5.04
CA THR A 217 1.92 34.60 -5.05
C THR A 217 1.36 34.03 -6.34
N GLN A 218 0.34 33.19 -6.26
CA GLN A 218 -0.35 32.61 -7.40
C GLN A 218 -1.85 32.54 -7.11
N SER A 219 -2.67 32.78 -8.13
CA SER A 219 -4.12 32.79 -8.01
C SER A 219 -4.75 32.11 -9.22
N ASN A 220 -5.86 31.42 -9.00
CA ASN A 220 -6.84 31.09 -10.03
C ASN A 220 -8.18 31.76 -9.69
N ASP A 221 -9.27 31.37 -10.35
CA ASP A 221 -10.60 31.97 -10.15
C ASP A 221 -11.19 31.78 -8.75
N VAL A 222 -10.66 30.85 -7.95
CA VAL A 222 -11.25 30.39 -6.67
C VAL A 222 -10.29 30.54 -5.50
N VAL A 223 -9.00 30.27 -5.73
CA VAL A 223 -7.97 30.16 -4.71
C VAL A 223 -6.84 31.14 -5.00
N THR A 224 -6.36 31.80 -3.96
CA THR A 224 -5.08 32.53 -3.97
C THR A 224 -4.16 31.92 -2.92
N ILE A 225 -2.93 31.62 -3.31
CA ILE A 225 -1.87 31.16 -2.41
C ILE A 225 -0.70 32.13 -2.42
N LYS A 226 -0.13 32.40 -1.24
CA LYS A 226 1.05 33.24 -1.05
C LYS A 226 2.04 32.61 -0.09
N THR A 227 3.33 32.86 -0.30
CA THR A 227 4.36 32.57 0.70
C THR A 227 4.25 33.56 1.86
N LEU A 228 4.61 33.13 3.06
CA LEU A 228 4.74 33.99 4.23
C LEU A 228 5.83 33.49 5.15
N ASP A 229 6.30 34.38 6.02
CA ASP A 229 7.33 34.10 7.00
C ASP A 229 6.69 33.74 8.34
N LYS A 230 7.03 32.56 8.89
CA LYS A 230 6.65 32.11 10.23
C LYS A 230 7.86 32.13 11.16
N GLN A 231 8.87 31.31 10.87
CA GLN A 231 10.14 31.28 11.62
C GLN A 231 11.31 31.74 10.75
N VAL A 232 11.33 31.30 9.49
CA VAL A 232 12.30 31.72 8.48
C VAL A 232 11.56 32.22 7.24
N GLN A 233 12.29 32.82 6.30
CA GLN A 233 11.70 33.39 5.10
C GLN A 233 10.95 32.32 4.27
N GLU A 234 9.71 32.62 3.87
CA GLU A 234 8.82 31.84 3.01
C GLU A 234 8.54 30.39 3.46
N ASP A 235 8.66 30.09 4.76
CA ASP A 235 8.47 28.75 5.32
C ASP A 235 7.02 28.31 5.51
N ALA A 236 6.07 29.21 5.27
CA ALA A 236 4.64 28.97 5.39
C ALA A 236 3.87 29.39 4.13
N ARG A 237 2.64 28.92 4.00
CA ARG A 237 1.71 29.29 2.92
C ARG A 237 0.45 29.89 3.50
N HIS A 238 -0.05 30.94 2.87
CA HIS A 238 -1.35 31.54 3.15
C HIS A 238 -2.26 31.23 1.97
N VAL A 239 -3.43 30.69 2.24
CA VAL A 239 -4.42 30.30 1.25
C VAL A 239 -5.72 31.03 1.55
N SER A 240 -6.24 31.71 0.53
CA SER A 240 -7.53 32.38 0.56
C SER A 240 -8.45 31.72 -0.47
N PHE A 241 -9.56 31.17 0.01
CA PHE A 241 -10.65 30.62 -0.79
C PHE A 241 -11.75 31.68 -0.88
N ASN A 242 -12.26 31.94 -2.08
CA ASN A 242 -13.27 33.00 -2.28
C ASN A 242 -14.72 32.52 -2.25
N GLY A 243 -14.96 31.22 -2.06
CA GLY A 243 -16.29 30.62 -1.96
C GLY A 243 -17.09 30.51 -3.25
N LYS A 244 -16.52 30.81 -4.43
CA LYS A 244 -17.24 30.72 -5.71
C LYS A 244 -17.43 29.28 -6.21
N ALA A 245 -16.51 28.39 -5.86
CA ALA A 245 -16.54 26.97 -6.18
C ALA A 245 -15.62 26.20 -5.22
N LEU A 246 -15.49 24.87 -5.39
CA LEU A 246 -14.53 24.09 -4.62
C LEU A 246 -13.11 24.46 -5.08
N GLY A 247 -12.32 25.04 -4.17
CA GLY A 247 -10.91 25.30 -4.37
C GLY A 247 -10.05 24.35 -3.57
N PHE A 248 -8.80 24.11 -4.00
CA PHE A 248 -7.85 23.32 -3.23
C PHE A 248 -6.39 23.69 -3.46
N VAL A 249 -5.56 23.36 -2.48
CA VAL A 249 -4.10 23.29 -2.56
C VAL A 249 -3.67 21.89 -2.17
N SER A 250 -2.88 21.22 -3.00
CA SER A 250 -2.47 19.83 -2.78
C SER A 250 -0.97 19.63 -2.92
N LEU A 251 -0.47 18.55 -2.31
CA LEU A 251 0.85 17.99 -2.58
C LEU A 251 0.65 16.76 -3.45
N GLN A 252 1.11 16.76 -4.70
CA GLN A 252 0.89 15.67 -5.65
C GLN A 252 2.18 15.16 -6.24
N GLY A 253 2.24 13.85 -6.47
CA GLY A 253 3.37 13.17 -7.10
C GLY A 253 2.99 12.64 -8.45
N ASN A 254 4.01 12.36 -9.26
CA ASN A 254 3.82 11.70 -10.54
C ASN A 254 3.57 10.20 -10.38
N PHE A 255 4.03 9.63 -9.27
CA PHE A 255 3.97 8.21 -8.97
C PHE A 255 3.40 7.98 -7.56
N PRO A 256 2.75 6.82 -7.32
CA PRO A 256 2.29 6.44 -5.99
C PRO A 256 3.46 6.23 -5.03
N GLU A 257 3.27 6.57 -3.76
CA GLU A 257 4.20 6.28 -2.66
C GLU A 257 3.52 5.34 -1.65
N ASP A 258 4.29 4.37 -1.15
CA ASP A 258 3.86 3.49 -0.08
C ASP A 258 4.06 4.17 1.28
N LEU A 259 2.94 4.47 1.95
CA LEU A 259 2.87 5.06 3.28
C LEU A 259 2.26 4.09 4.32
N ARG A 260 2.12 2.80 4.01
CA ARG A 260 1.52 1.79 4.92
C ARG A 260 2.26 1.68 6.24
N ALA A 261 3.58 1.91 6.25
CA ALA A 261 4.37 1.92 7.46
C ALA A 261 3.91 3.01 8.46
N TYR A 262 3.49 4.18 7.97
CA TYR A 262 2.96 5.24 8.82
C TYR A 262 1.59 4.88 9.39
N LEU A 263 0.72 4.25 8.61
CA LEU A 263 -0.55 3.74 9.12
C LEU A 263 -0.34 2.68 10.23
N ALA A 264 0.51 1.68 9.97
CA ALA A 264 0.79 0.60 10.92
C ALA A 264 1.42 1.09 12.23
N SER A 265 2.20 2.16 12.17
CA SER A 265 2.84 2.76 13.35
C SER A 265 1.96 3.74 14.13
N LYS A 266 0.64 3.77 13.86
CA LYS A 266 -0.31 4.68 14.51
C LYS A 266 0.15 6.14 14.37
N SER A 267 0.43 6.54 13.13
CA SER A 267 0.89 7.90 12.82
C SER A 267 -0.26 8.90 12.76
N VAL A 268 0.09 10.18 12.86
CA VAL A 268 -0.79 11.31 12.52
C VAL A 268 -0.22 12.10 11.34
N LEU A 269 -1.10 12.70 10.54
CA LEU A 269 -0.75 13.82 9.68
C LEU A 269 -0.78 15.10 10.52
N SER A 270 0.41 15.61 10.85
CA SER A 270 0.60 16.81 11.65
C SER A 270 0.79 18.02 10.73
N MET A 271 0.19 19.15 11.08
CA MET A 271 0.40 20.42 10.40
C MET A 271 0.25 21.57 11.38
N GLN A 272 0.96 22.66 11.13
CA GLN A 272 0.77 23.91 11.83
C GLN A 272 -0.22 24.77 11.04
N VAL A 273 -1.27 25.26 11.67
CA VAL A 273 -2.30 26.10 11.05
C VAL A 273 -2.46 27.43 11.76
N LYS A 274 -2.85 28.46 11.02
CA LYS A 274 -3.26 29.76 11.56
C LYS A 274 -4.48 30.24 10.78
N VAL A 275 -5.54 30.58 11.49
CA VAL A 275 -6.82 31.00 10.90
C VAL A 275 -6.95 32.51 11.02
N GLY A 276 -7.23 33.21 9.91
CA GLY A 276 -7.34 34.67 9.89
C GLY A 276 -8.75 35.22 10.12
N SER A 277 -9.78 34.38 9.97
CA SER A 277 -11.19 34.77 10.11
C SER A 277 -12.05 33.60 10.58
N SER A 278 -13.26 33.89 11.08
CA SER A 278 -14.17 32.84 11.56
C SER A 278 -14.48 31.82 10.45
N ILE A 279 -14.31 30.54 10.75
CA ILE A 279 -14.64 29.45 9.82
C ILE A 279 -16.16 29.26 9.79
N THR A 280 -16.76 29.51 8.63
CA THR A 280 -18.21 29.44 8.42
C THR A 280 -18.64 28.38 7.39
N ALA A 281 -17.66 27.69 6.81
CA ALA A 281 -17.86 26.63 5.83
C ALA A 281 -16.89 25.47 6.10
N PRO A 282 -17.19 24.25 5.62
CA PRO A 282 -16.29 23.11 5.77
C PRO A 282 -14.89 23.38 5.19
N VAL A 283 -13.88 22.88 5.90
CA VAL A 283 -12.48 22.93 5.48
C VAL A 283 -11.96 21.52 5.60
N ASN A 284 -11.59 20.92 4.48
CA ASN A 284 -11.23 19.52 4.42
C ASN A 284 -9.73 19.35 4.23
N VAL A 285 -9.18 18.33 4.87
CA VAL A 285 -7.84 17.81 4.58
C VAL A 285 -7.98 16.41 4.01
N GLY A 286 -7.62 16.26 2.74
CA GLY A 286 -7.77 15.02 1.98
C GLY A 286 -6.47 14.30 1.66
N MET A 287 -6.61 13.00 1.37
CA MET A 287 -5.61 12.16 0.74
C MET A 287 -6.21 11.52 -0.52
N THR A 288 -5.37 11.30 -1.53
CA THR A 288 -5.74 10.61 -2.78
C THR A 288 -4.74 9.50 -3.05
N CYS A 289 -5.23 8.31 -3.36
CA CYS A 289 -4.43 7.19 -3.84
C CYS A 289 -4.70 6.93 -5.33
N GLU A 290 -3.94 6.03 -5.95
CA GLU A 290 -4.10 5.67 -7.36
C GLU A 290 -5.54 5.22 -7.69
N GLY A 291 -6.05 5.62 -8.86
CA GLY A 291 -7.42 5.32 -9.29
C GLY A 291 -8.48 6.27 -8.70
N ASP A 292 -9.71 5.79 -8.51
CA ASP A 292 -10.80 6.56 -7.90
C ASP A 292 -10.81 6.37 -6.38
N CYS A 293 -9.73 6.83 -5.74
CA CYS A 293 -9.45 6.58 -4.34
C CYS A 293 -9.16 7.89 -3.61
N ARG A 294 -10.14 8.40 -2.86
CA ARG A 294 -10.06 9.68 -2.17
C ARG A 294 -10.74 9.60 -0.81
N ALA A 295 -10.16 10.20 0.20
CA ALA A 295 -10.78 10.41 1.50
C ALA A 295 -10.44 11.78 2.04
N HIS A 296 -11.28 12.29 2.92
CA HIS A 296 -11.07 13.59 3.52
C HIS A 296 -11.59 13.65 4.95
N VAL A 297 -11.01 14.56 5.74
CA VAL A 297 -11.43 14.85 7.10
C VAL A 297 -11.83 16.32 7.17
N ASP A 298 -13.05 16.59 7.63
CA ASP A 298 -13.48 17.97 7.90
C ASP A 298 -12.82 18.46 9.19
N ILE A 299 -11.90 19.41 9.05
CA ILE A 299 -11.18 20.03 10.16
C ILE A 299 -11.85 21.33 10.63
N SER A 300 -12.94 21.78 10.00
CA SER A 300 -13.62 23.03 10.36
C SER A 300 -14.07 23.11 11.82
N PRO A 301 -14.54 22.04 12.49
CA PRO A 301 -14.90 22.13 13.91
C PRO A 301 -13.68 22.43 14.79
N ARG A 302 -12.52 21.84 14.45
CA ARG A 302 -11.29 22.06 15.19
C ARG A 302 -10.73 23.46 14.94
N LEU A 303 -10.75 23.92 13.70
CA LEU A 303 -10.30 25.27 13.33
C LEU A 303 -11.16 26.36 13.99
N SER A 304 -12.46 26.16 14.11
CA SER A 304 -13.39 27.11 14.74
C SER A 304 -13.13 27.31 16.24
N ALA A 305 -12.46 26.35 16.89
CA ALA A 305 -12.10 26.42 18.30
C ALA A 305 -10.72 27.07 18.55
N LEU A 306 -9.98 27.41 17.49
CA LEU A 306 -8.65 28.04 17.61
C LEU A 306 -8.76 29.55 17.82
N ASN A 307 -7.77 30.13 18.48
CA ASN A 307 -7.61 31.58 18.53
C ASN A 307 -7.20 32.09 17.14
N LEU A 308 -7.88 33.13 16.67
CA LEU A 308 -7.52 33.80 15.42
C LEU A 308 -6.10 34.33 15.46
N ASP A 309 -5.47 34.37 14.28
CA ASP A 309 -4.11 34.87 14.03
C ASP A 309 -3.00 34.23 14.89
N THR A 310 -3.28 33.07 15.49
CA THR A 310 -2.32 32.30 16.29
C THR A 310 -2.01 30.96 15.64
N TRP A 311 -0.73 30.61 15.56
CA TRP A 311 -0.32 29.28 15.10
C TRP A 311 -0.69 28.21 16.11
N SER A 312 -1.33 27.15 15.64
CA SER A 312 -1.70 25.97 16.43
C SER A 312 -1.35 24.70 15.67
N GLU A 313 -0.94 23.66 16.40
CA GLU A 313 -0.69 22.35 15.81
C GLU A 313 -2.01 21.58 15.69
N LEU A 314 -2.24 21.01 14.51
CA LEU A 314 -3.35 20.14 14.22
C LEU A 314 -2.79 18.78 13.80
N ASN A 315 -3.19 17.74 14.53
CA ASN A 315 -2.82 16.35 14.30
C ASN A 315 -4.07 15.57 13.89
N ILE A 316 -4.06 15.00 12.69
CA ILE A 316 -5.16 14.16 12.14
C ILE A 316 -4.71 12.70 12.21
N ASP A 317 -5.51 11.83 12.84
CA ASP A 317 -5.24 10.40 12.83
C ASP A 317 -5.34 9.84 11.39
N LEU A 318 -4.34 9.06 10.96
CA LEU A 318 -4.36 8.43 9.64
C LEU A 318 -5.49 7.39 9.48
N THR A 319 -5.99 6.80 10.58
CA THR A 319 -7.10 5.82 10.53
C THR A 319 -8.40 6.44 10.00
N CYS A 320 -8.57 7.75 10.15
CA CYS A 320 -9.68 8.52 9.54
C CYS A 320 -9.79 8.30 8.02
N TYR A 321 -8.65 8.20 7.34
CA TYR A 321 -8.59 8.00 5.90
C TYR A 321 -8.75 6.51 5.54
N GLN A 322 -8.19 5.62 6.37
CA GLN A 322 -8.34 4.17 6.20
C GLN A 322 -9.82 3.75 6.26
N GLY A 323 -10.59 4.30 7.20
CA GLY A 323 -12.03 4.03 7.33
C GLY A 323 -12.87 4.43 6.10
N GLN A 324 -12.32 5.29 5.24
CA GLN A 324 -12.92 5.74 3.99
C GLN A 324 -12.38 5.00 2.75
N GLY A 325 -11.56 3.97 2.94
CA GLY A 325 -11.06 3.12 1.85
C GLY A 325 -9.80 3.62 1.15
N ILE A 326 -9.03 4.54 1.76
CA ILE A 326 -7.72 4.91 1.21
C ILE A 326 -6.75 3.73 1.23
N ASP A 327 -6.13 3.46 0.09
CA ASP A 327 -4.98 2.56 0.00
C ASP A 327 -3.68 3.33 0.27
N PHE A 328 -3.17 3.18 1.49
CA PHE A 328 -1.89 3.78 1.89
C PHE A 328 -0.69 3.22 1.13
N GLY A 329 -0.81 2.10 0.41
CA GLY A 329 0.26 1.56 -0.43
C GLY A 329 0.42 2.28 -1.77
N LYS A 330 -0.54 3.16 -2.13
CA LYS A 330 -0.62 3.78 -3.45
C LYS A 330 -0.92 5.27 -3.40
N ILE A 331 -0.42 5.99 -2.40
CA ILE A 331 -0.75 7.41 -2.20
C ILE A 331 -0.14 8.27 -3.31
N ILE A 332 -0.95 9.07 -4.00
CA ILE A 332 -0.49 10.03 -5.04
C ILE A 332 -0.55 11.47 -4.53
N SER A 333 -1.45 11.75 -3.58
CA SER A 333 -1.53 13.04 -2.91
C SER A 333 -1.73 12.81 -1.41
N PRO A 334 -0.68 12.92 -0.58
CA PRO A 334 -0.81 12.74 0.87
C PRO A 334 -1.44 13.94 1.58
N PHE A 335 -1.69 15.04 0.89
CA PHE A 335 -2.29 16.24 1.46
C PHE A 335 -3.04 17.04 0.41
N THR A 336 -4.30 17.38 0.70
CA THR A 336 -5.12 18.33 -0.06
C THR A 336 -5.93 19.16 0.91
N LEU A 337 -5.65 20.46 1.02
CA LEU A 337 -6.49 21.42 1.76
C LEU A 337 -7.54 21.98 0.81
N SER A 338 -8.83 21.86 1.14
CA SER A 338 -9.92 22.31 0.27
C SER A 338 -11.08 22.95 1.01
N SER A 339 -11.78 23.85 0.33
CA SER A 339 -13.04 24.43 0.79
C SER A 339 -13.85 24.97 -0.39
N SER A 340 -15.18 24.94 -0.26
CA SER A 340 -16.11 25.62 -1.16
C SER A 340 -16.61 26.96 -0.61
N GLY A 341 -16.18 27.34 0.60
CA GLY A 341 -16.57 28.58 1.26
C GLY A 341 -15.50 29.66 1.22
N VAL A 342 -15.79 30.79 1.86
CA VAL A 342 -14.81 31.86 2.08
C VAL A 342 -13.97 31.51 3.30
N VAL A 343 -12.67 31.27 3.09
CA VAL A 343 -11.75 30.80 4.14
C VAL A 343 -10.37 31.42 3.93
N ASP A 344 -9.83 32.03 4.99
CA ASP A 344 -8.46 32.53 5.04
C ASP A 344 -7.66 31.74 6.08
N ILE A 345 -6.73 30.91 5.59
CA ILE A 345 -5.96 29.97 6.41
C ILE A 345 -4.51 29.93 5.97
N SER A 346 -3.59 29.90 6.93
CA SER A 346 -2.18 29.64 6.69
C SER A 346 -1.79 28.27 7.23
N PHE A 347 -0.87 27.59 6.55
CA PHE A 347 -0.30 26.33 6.98
C PHE A 347 1.23 26.30 6.88
N SER A 348 1.87 25.46 7.70
CA SER A 348 3.29 25.11 7.65
C SER A 348 3.51 23.71 8.23
N ASP A 349 4.72 23.17 8.05
CA ASP A 349 5.18 21.95 8.73
C ASP A 349 4.20 20.75 8.60
N ILE A 350 3.84 20.39 7.37
CA ILE A 350 3.03 19.20 7.08
C ILE A 350 3.93 17.97 7.16
N ILE A 351 3.73 17.14 8.18
CA ILE A 351 4.64 16.04 8.55
C ILE A 351 3.82 14.80 8.95
N LEU A 352 4.18 13.63 8.41
CA LEU A 352 3.73 12.35 8.96
C LEU A 352 4.57 12.00 10.19
N LYS A 353 3.92 11.92 11.36
CA LYS A 353 4.59 11.65 12.64
C LYS A 353 4.18 10.26 13.15
N PRO A 354 5.11 9.28 13.22
CA PRO A 354 4.83 7.94 13.71
C PRO A 354 4.74 7.87 15.22
N LYS A 355 3.95 6.91 15.74
CA LYS A 355 3.78 6.64 17.18
C LYS A 355 3.24 7.83 17.99
N THR A 356 2.48 8.72 17.36
CA THR A 356 1.90 9.92 17.99
C THR A 356 0.38 10.01 17.84
N MET A 357 -0.33 8.91 17.57
CA MET A 357 -1.80 8.87 17.51
C MET A 357 -2.47 9.40 18.78
N ASN A 358 -1.88 9.19 19.95
CA ASN A 358 -2.33 9.77 21.22
C ASN A 358 -2.26 11.32 21.28
N MET A 359 -1.63 11.96 20.30
CA MET A 359 -1.58 13.42 20.14
C MET A 359 -2.58 13.93 19.10
N ALA A 360 -3.45 13.06 18.56
CA ALA A 360 -4.48 13.44 17.60
C ALA A 360 -5.40 14.50 18.21
N SER A 361 -5.55 15.61 17.49
CA SER A 361 -6.48 16.69 17.84
C SER A 361 -7.77 16.64 17.02
N VAL A 362 -7.78 15.76 16.01
CA VAL A 362 -8.91 15.42 15.17
C VAL A 362 -8.96 13.90 15.11
N GLU A 363 -9.95 13.33 15.78
CA GLU A 363 -10.25 11.90 15.81
C GLU A 363 -11.54 11.66 15.01
N CYS A 364 -11.59 10.56 14.25
CA CYS A 364 -12.79 10.17 13.55
C CYS A 364 -13.61 9.17 14.38
N PRO A 365 -14.95 9.17 14.25
CA PRO A 365 -15.83 8.30 15.03
C PRO A 365 -15.55 6.81 14.88
#